data_AF-A0A9P8MFC8-F1
#
_entry.id   AF-A0A9P8MFC8-F1
#
_cell.length_a   1.000
_cell.length_b   1.000
_cell.length_c   1.000
_cell.angle_alpha   90.00
_cell.angle_beta   90.00
_cell.angle_gamma   90.00
#
_symmetry.space_group_name_H-M   'P 1'
#
loop_
_entity.id
_entity.type
_entity.pdbx_description
1 polymer ?
#
loop_
_entity_poly.entity_id
_entity_poly.type
_entity_poly.pdbx_seq_one_letter_code
_entity_poly.pdbx_strand_id
1 'polypeptide(L)'
;MAEPLVYSTIEITWALRSTPPAMLLLPTILDRPDLASHVRTLRLQGDGFENHPEVREPPAFPASPLLLDKATKFIQSTGVPFAKSWIGELQLGTVDAIVAALLASMPNLRTLYLGPNFTIKSQLWGGVLRRALCQPKEYQLPTFTQLRHVTSEYRAKECHHRDIANTADVLPFFYLPNVEHLSVSIDNPAQFAWPSDPPAPSSIVSLDLYRLRESRLAPVLSVLRGLQKLHWKDYSAYSAWFWRFI
;
A
#
# COMPACT_ATOMS: atom_id res chain seq x y z
N MET A 1 -16.90 23.17 11.35
CA MET A 1 -16.90 23.18 9.86
C MET A 1 -15.50 23.05 9.24
N ALA A 2 -14.39 23.33 9.95
CA ALA A 2 -13.05 23.25 9.37
C ALA A 2 -12.42 21.82 9.38
N GLU A 3 -12.74 20.99 10.37
CA GLU A 3 -12.09 19.68 10.55
C GLU A 3 -12.18 18.74 9.33
N PRO A 4 -13.32 18.58 8.63
CA PRO A 4 -13.38 17.72 7.45
C PRO A 4 -12.47 18.20 6.31
N LEU A 5 -12.21 19.51 6.21
CA LEU A 5 -11.33 20.07 5.19
C LEU A 5 -9.86 19.83 5.56
N VAL A 6 -9.50 20.04 6.82
CA VAL A 6 -8.14 19.85 7.34
C VAL A 6 -7.70 18.38 7.23
N TYR A 7 -8.56 17.44 7.62
CA TYR A 7 -8.24 16.01 7.60
C TYR A 7 -8.56 15.32 6.26
N SER A 8 -9.07 16.06 5.27
CA SER A 8 -9.38 15.48 3.95
C SER A 8 -8.14 14.92 3.25
N THR A 9 -6.99 15.57 3.44
CA THR A 9 -5.72 15.23 2.80
C THR A 9 -4.65 15.13 3.87
N ILE A 10 -4.04 13.95 3.95
CA ILE A 10 -2.92 13.67 4.84
C ILE A 10 -1.71 13.39 3.95
N GLU A 11 -0.71 14.25 4.09
CA GLU A 11 0.58 14.08 3.44
C GLU A 11 1.66 13.97 4.52
N ILE A 12 2.38 12.86 4.47
CA ILE A 12 3.45 12.53 5.39
C ILE A 12 4.70 12.32 4.56
N THR A 13 5.70 13.18 4.79
CA THR A 13 7.03 12.98 4.22
C THR A 13 7.95 12.42 5.30
N TRP A 14 8.71 11.39 4.95
CA TRP A 14 9.69 10.80 5.84
C TRP A 14 11.10 10.85 5.24
N ALA A 15 11.94 11.66 5.87
CA ALA A 15 13.38 11.69 5.66
C ALA A 15 14.11 11.05 6.86
N LEU A 16 15.31 10.51 6.65
CA LEU A 16 16.06 9.70 7.61
C LEU A 16 16.14 10.29 9.03
N ARG A 17 16.30 11.61 9.16
CA ARG A 17 16.52 12.30 10.45
C ARG A 17 15.23 12.72 11.16
N SER A 18 14.07 12.34 10.64
CA SER A 18 12.77 12.67 11.21
C SER A 18 12.04 11.41 11.65
N THR A 19 11.40 11.45 12.83
CA THR A 19 10.39 10.46 13.19
C THR A 19 9.31 10.50 12.11
N PRO A 20 8.98 9.39 11.44
CA PRO A 20 7.96 9.37 10.40
C PRO A 20 6.65 9.88 11.01
N PRO A 21 6.09 10.99 10.50
CA PRO A 21 4.87 11.58 11.07
C PRO A 21 3.67 10.60 11.09
N ALA A 22 3.71 9.53 10.30
CA ALA A 22 2.76 8.42 10.34
C ALA A 22 2.59 7.82 11.74
N MET A 23 3.66 7.75 12.54
CA MET A 23 3.63 7.27 13.92
C MET A 23 2.88 8.20 14.87
N LEU A 24 2.89 9.51 14.59
CA LEU A 24 2.18 10.52 15.36
C LEU A 24 0.71 10.62 14.93
N LEU A 25 0.44 10.32 13.66
CA LEU A 25 -0.90 10.34 13.10
C LEU A 25 -1.75 9.18 13.60
N LEU A 26 -1.20 7.95 13.60
CA LEU A 26 -1.94 6.75 13.96
C LEU A 26 -2.71 6.85 15.29
N PRO A 27 -2.12 7.29 16.43
CA PRO A 27 -2.88 7.40 17.67
C PRO A 27 -4.04 8.38 17.57
N THR A 28 -3.87 9.49 16.85
CA THR A 28 -4.91 10.51 16.64
C THR A 28 -6.09 9.94 15.84
N ILE A 29 -5.79 9.20 14.78
CA ILE A 29 -6.80 8.59 13.90
C ILE A 29 -7.56 7.46 14.62
N LEU A 30 -6.86 6.69 15.46
CA LEU A 30 -7.48 5.64 16.27
C LEU A 30 -8.34 6.19 17.40
N ASP A 31 -7.97 7.33 17.99
CA ASP A 31 -8.77 8.01 19.02
C ASP A 31 -10.01 8.72 18.47
N ARG A 32 -9.92 9.16 17.22
CA ARG A 32 -10.97 9.93 16.54
C ARG A 32 -11.34 9.27 15.21
N PRO A 33 -12.09 8.15 15.24
CA PRO A 33 -12.57 7.48 14.02
C PRO A 33 -13.40 8.39 13.11
N ASP A 34 -14.03 9.44 13.67
CA ASP A 34 -14.71 10.49 12.93
C ASP A 34 -13.75 11.26 12.01
N LEU A 35 -12.54 11.59 12.49
CA LEU A 35 -11.50 12.22 11.67
C LEU A 35 -10.98 11.27 10.59
N ALA A 36 -10.79 9.99 10.94
CA ALA A 36 -10.41 8.94 10.00
C ALA A 36 -11.41 8.83 8.82
N SER A 37 -12.71 9.01 9.12
CA SER A 37 -13.78 8.98 8.12
C SER A 37 -13.74 10.15 7.14
N HIS A 38 -13.07 11.26 7.50
CA HIS A 38 -12.91 12.42 6.63
C HIS A 38 -11.73 12.29 5.66
N VAL A 39 -10.78 11.40 5.94
CA VAL A 39 -9.59 11.22 5.09
C VAL A 39 -9.98 10.69 3.72
N ARG A 40 -9.66 11.48 2.67
CA ARG A 40 -9.87 11.15 1.26
C ARG A 40 -8.55 10.89 0.54
N THR A 41 -7.48 11.53 0.98
CA THR A 41 -6.16 11.38 0.36
C THR A 41 -5.15 11.02 1.44
N LEU A 42 -4.46 9.91 1.25
CA LEU A 42 -3.31 9.52 2.06
C LEU A 42 -2.07 9.44 1.15
N ARG A 43 -1.09 10.30 1.42
CA ARG A 43 0.20 10.32 0.72
C ARG A 43 1.32 10.09 1.71
N LEU A 44 1.93 8.92 1.64
CA LEU A 44 3.09 8.54 2.43
C LEU A 44 4.34 8.62 1.54
N GLN A 45 5.04 9.74 1.58
CA GLN A 45 6.19 10.04 0.73
C GLN A 45 7.51 9.77 1.46
N GLY A 46 8.43 9.12 0.77
CA GLY A 46 9.79 8.87 1.25
C GLY A 46 10.79 9.07 0.13
N ASP A 47 11.99 9.48 0.49
CA ASP A 47 13.10 9.79 -0.43
C ASP A 47 13.97 8.57 -0.79
N GLY A 48 13.55 7.36 -0.41
CA GLY A 48 14.31 6.13 -0.62
C GLY A 48 15.62 6.05 0.17
N PHE A 49 15.90 7.02 1.04
CA PHE A 49 17.20 7.24 1.66
C PHE A 49 18.34 7.31 0.64
N GLU A 50 18.09 7.87 -0.55
CA GLU A 50 19.05 7.88 -1.67
C GLU A 50 20.42 8.47 -1.27
N ASN A 51 20.42 9.53 -0.46
CA ASN A 51 21.62 10.20 0.03
C ASN A 51 22.36 9.46 1.16
N HIS A 52 21.86 8.30 1.59
CA HIS A 52 22.33 7.56 2.75
C HIS A 52 22.59 6.08 2.40
N PRO A 53 23.71 5.77 1.72
CA PRO A 53 24.05 4.39 1.31
C PRO A 53 24.27 3.44 2.49
N GLU A 54 24.61 3.96 3.67
CA GLU A 54 24.79 3.21 4.91
C GLU A 54 23.47 2.64 5.47
N VAL A 55 22.34 3.25 5.12
CA VAL A 55 21.02 2.86 5.61
C VAL A 55 20.49 1.71 4.75
N ARG A 56 20.41 0.52 5.35
CA ARG A 56 19.85 -0.68 4.71
C ARG A 56 18.34 -0.79 4.89
N GLU A 57 17.89 -0.43 6.08
CA GLU A 57 16.48 -0.47 6.49
C GLU A 57 16.14 0.88 7.11
N PRO A 58 14.88 1.34 6.98
CA PRO A 58 14.42 2.50 7.68
C PRO A 58 14.60 2.31 9.20
N PRO A 59 14.89 3.39 9.95
CA PRO A 59 14.91 3.30 11.40
C PRO A 59 13.55 2.82 11.92
N ALA A 60 13.58 1.88 12.86
CA ALA A 60 12.39 1.46 13.60
C ALA A 60 12.01 2.55 14.61
N PHE A 61 10.71 2.74 14.82
CA PHE A 61 10.19 3.67 15.81
C PHE A 61 9.26 2.91 16.76
N PRO A 62 9.78 2.40 17.88
CA PRO A 62 8.97 1.65 18.84
C PRO A 62 7.72 2.46 19.21
N ALA A 63 6.56 1.79 19.14
CA ALA A 63 5.31 2.43 19.49
C ALA A 63 5.30 2.84 20.97
N SER A 64 4.76 4.03 21.27
CA SER A 64 4.51 4.40 22.67
C SER A 64 3.50 3.42 23.29
N PRO A 65 3.57 3.14 24.61
CA PRO A 65 2.60 2.24 25.26
C PRO A 65 1.14 2.64 25.02
N LEU A 66 0.85 3.95 25.02
CA LEU A 66 -0.48 4.50 24.76
C LEU A 66 -0.96 4.22 23.33
N LEU A 67 -0.07 4.35 22.33
CA LEU A 67 -0.37 3.98 20.95
C LEU A 67 -0.64 2.47 20.86
N LEU A 68 0.22 1.68 21.50
CA LEU A 68 0.15 0.23 21.43
C LEU A 68 -1.17 -0.32 21.99
N ASP A 69 -1.66 0.20 23.12
CA ASP A 69 -2.93 -0.24 23.70
C ASP A 69 -4.11 0.02 22.75
N LYS A 70 -4.15 1.21 22.14
CA LYS A 70 -5.20 1.61 21.20
C LYS A 70 -5.15 0.81 19.91
N ALA A 71 -3.96 0.70 19.33
CA ALA A 71 -3.75 -0.05 18.11
C ALA A 71 -3.99 -1.54 18.31
N THR A 72 -3.66 -2.10 19.48
CA THR A 72 -3.95 -3.51 19.80
C THR A 72 -5.45 -3.78 19.78
N LYS A 73 -6.25 -2.94 20.46
CA LYS A 73 -7.73 -3.07 20.46
C LYS A 73 -8.29 -2.94 19.05
N PHE A 74 -7.81 -1.95 18.30
CA PHE A 74 -8.21 -1.75 16.91
C PHE A 74 -7.88 -2.96 16.03
N ILE A 75 -6.63 -3.42 16.04
CA ILE A 75 -6.16 -4.56 15.24
C ILE A 75 -6.96 -5.82 15.59
N GLN A 76 -7.20 -6.09 16.88
CA GLN A 76 -8.03 -7.21 17.31
C GLN A 76 -9.47 -7.11 16.77
N SER A 77 -10.04 -5.90 16.75
CA SER A 77 -11.40 -5.68 16.24
C SER A 77 -11.56 -5.99 14.75
N THR A 78 -10.47 -5.96 13.97
CA THR A 78 -10.51 -6.31 12.54
C THR A 78 -10.85 -7.79 12.30
N GLY A 79 -10.57 -8.67 13.27
CA GLY A 79 -10.79 -10.12 13.18
C GLY A 79 -9.83 -10.87 12.25
N VAL A 80 -8.78 -10.22 11.72
CA VAL A 80 -7.84 -10.88 10.79
C VAL A 80 -7.01 -11.96 11.49
N PRO A 81 -6.69 -13.08 10.81
CA PRO A 81 -5.99 -14.21 11.44
C PRO A 81 -4.53 -13.87 11.85
N PHE A 82 -3.95 -12.83 11.25
CA PHE A 82 -2.59 -12.36 11.53
C PHE A 82 -2.55 -11.19 12.53
N ALA A 83 -3.64 -10.92 13.26
CA ALA A 83 -3.69 -9.83 14.24
C ALA A 83 -2.55 -9.89 15.27
N LYS A 84 -2.21 -11.09 15.76
CA LYS A 84 -1.13 -11.28 16.74
C LYS A 84 0.25 -10.91 16.18
N SER A 85 0.58 -11.36 14.97
CA SER A 85 1.86 -11.01 14.34
C SER A 85 1.90 -9.53 13.98
N TRP A 86 0.78 -8.96 13.52
CA TRP A 86 0.67 -7.53 13.26
C TRP A 86 0.92 -6.68 14.51
N ILE A 87 0.35 -7.05 15.66
CA ILE A 87 0.62 -6.36 16.93
C ILE A 87 2.10 -6.44 17.30
N GLY A 88 2.73 -7.61 17.16
CA GLY A 88 4.17 -7.78 17.43
C GLY A 88 5.04 -6.89 16.55
N GLU A 89 4.73 -6.81 15.26
CA GLU A 89 5.42 -5.94 14.30
C GLU A 89 5.22 -4.45 14.63
N LEU A 90 4.03 -4.08 15.10
CA LEU A 90 3.75 -2.72 15.57
C LEU A 90 4.55 -2.37 16.84
N GLN A 91 4.73 -3.32 17.77
CA GLN A 91 5.57 -3.14 18.96
C GLN A 91 7.04 -2.85 18.57
N LEU A 92 7.52 -3.55 17.55
CA LEU A 92 8.85 -3.33 16.96
C LEU A 92 8.92 -2.03 16.15
N GLY A 93 7.80 -1.34 15.92
CA GLY A 93 7.78 -0.07 15.21
C GLY A 93 8.02 -0.22 13.72
N THR A 94 7.60 -1.34 13.12
CA THR A 94 7.82 -1.57 11.69
C THR A 94 6.85 -0.77 10.84
N VAL A 95 7.39 -0.24 9.73
CA VAL A 95 6.66 0.66 8.83
C VAL A 95 5.43 0.00 8.24
N ASP A 96 5.56 -1.26 7.82
CA ASP A 96 4.48 -2.07 7.26
C ASP A 96 3.29 -2.19 8.22
N ALA A 97 3.55 -2.42 9.52
CA ALA A 97 2.50 -2.51 10.54
C ALA A 97 1.73 -1.20 10.72
N ILE A 98 2.42 -0.07 10.61
CA ILE A 98 1.82 1.27 10.73
C ILE A 98 0.99 1.57 9.49
N VAL A 99 1.51 1.30 8.29
CA VAL A 99 0.79 1.47 7.02
C VAL A 99 -0.49 0.62 7.02
N ALA A 100 -0.40 -0.63 7.45
CA ALA A 100 -1.55 -1.53 7.59
C ALA A 100 -2.64 -0.92 8.50
N ALA A 101 -2.25 -0.28 9.60
CA ALA A 101 -3.19 0.30 10.57
C ALA A 101 -3.83 1.59 10.05
N LEU A 102 -3.06 2.41 9.34
CA LEU A 102 -3.60 3.58 8.64
C LEU A 102 -4.60 3.17 7.56
N LEU A 103 -4.29 2.17 6.72
CA LEU A 103 -5.21 1.70 5.68
C LEU A 103 -6.50 1.12 6.27
N ALA A 104 -6.39 0.29 7.31
CA ALA A 104 -7.56 -0.32 7.94
C ALA A 104 -8.47 0.72 8.64
N SER A 105 -7.93 1.87 9.05
CA SER A 105 -8.69 2.91 9.76
C SER A 105 -9.34 3.95 8.84
N MET A 106 -9.02 3.97 7.54
CA MET A 106 -9.47 5.02 6.60
C MET A 106 -10.41 4.45 5.52
N PRO A 107 -11.70 4.21 5.82
CA PRO A 107 -12.63 3.56 4.91
C PRO A 107 -12.99 4.37 3.66
N ASN A 108 -12.71 5.67 3.71
CA ASN A 108 -13.24 6.68 2.80
C ASN A 108 -12.20 7.21 1.80
N LEU A 109 -11.04 6.55 1.71
CA LEU A 109 -9.95 6.91 0.80
C LEU A 109 -10.40 6.93 -0.65
N ARG A 110 -9.96 7.98 -1.35
CA ARG A 110 -10.09 8.21 -2.80
C ARG A 110 -8.75 8.17 -3.50
N THR A 111 -7.69 8.58 -2.81
CA THR A 111 -6.32 8.58 -3.32
C THR A 111 -5.38 7.97 -2.29
N LEU A 112 -4.59 6.99 -2.72
CA LEU A 112 -3.53 6.36 -1.93
C LEU A 112 -2.20 6.49 -2.67
N TYR A 113 -1.19 6.99 -1.99
CA TYR A 113 0.19 7.02 -2.47
C TYR A 113 1.12 6.43 -1.40
N LEU A 114 1.84 5.37 -1.75
CA LEU A 114 2.85 4.70 -0.94
C LEU A 114 4.20 4.84 -1.65
N GLY A 115 5.06 5.70 -1.10
CA GLY A 115 6.41 5.93 -1.60
C GLY A 115 7.44 4.91 -1.09
N PRO A 116 8.70 5.00 -1.56
CA PRO A 116 9.71 3.95 -1.39
C PRO A 116 10.02 3.55 0.05
N ASN A 117 9.97 4.49 0.99
CA ASN A 117 10.24 4.21 2.42
C ASN A 117 9.11 3.41 3.08
N PHE A 118 7.93 3.36 2.47
CA PHE A 118 6.72 2.70 2.98
C PHE A 118 6.41 1.38 2.25
N THR A 119 7.19 1.01 1.23
CA THR A 119 6.97 -0.19 0.41
C THR A 119 8.10 -1.23 0.52
N ILE A 120 9.03 -1.06 1.47
CA ILE A 120 10.15 -2.00 1.69
C ILE A 120 9.64 -3.39 2.08
N LYS A 121 8.76 -3.42 3.09
CA LYS A 121 7.97 -4.60 3.47
C LYS A 121 6.51 -4.27 3.23
N SER A 122 5.77 -5.28 2.76
CA SER A 122 4.38 -5.13 2.33
C SER A 122 3.44 -6.21 2.81
N GLN A 123 3.93 -7.11 3.67
CA GLN A 123 3.20 -8.31 4.06
C GLN A 123 1.95 -7.97 4.88
N LEU A 124 2.04 -6.98 5.77
CA LEU A 124 0.91 -6.60 6.63
C LEU A 124 -0.10 -5.75 5.88
N TRP A 125 0.32 -4.68 5.22
CA TRP A 125 -0.63 -3.84 4.49
C TRP A 125 -1.21 -4.58 3.27
N GLY A 126 -0.41 -5.41 2.60
CA GLY A 126 -0.87 -6.31 1.54
C GLY A 126 -1.83 -7.38 2.06
N GLY A 127 -1.54 -7.93 3.25
CA GLY A 127 -2.44 -8.83 3.97
C GLY A 127 -3.80 -8.19 4.28
N VAL A 128 -3.81 -6.96 4.79
CA VAL A 128 -5.04 -6.17 5.03
C VAL A 128 -5.83 -6.00 3.73
N LEU A 129 -5.20 -5.55 2.65
CA LEU A 129 -5.88 -5.38 1.36
C LEU A 129 -6.43 -6.68 0.82
N ARG A 130 -5.65 -7.77 0.90
CA ARG A 130 -6.07 -9.09 0.45
C ARG A 130 -7.32 -9.54 1.20
N ARG A 131 -7.34 -9.43 2.54
CA ARG A 131 -8.53 -9.82 3.33
C ARG A 131 -9.72 -8.91 3.04
N ALA A 132 -9.50 -7.60 2.92
CA ALA A 132 -10.54 -6.64 2.61
C ALA A 132 -11.21 -6.86 1.24
N LEU A 133 -10.41 -7.19 0.22
CA LEU A 133 -10.86 -7.18 -1.18
C LEU A 133 -11.15 -8.57 -1.74
N CYS A 134 -10.40 -9.59 -1.34
CA CYS A 134 -10.60 -10.97 -1.81
C CYS A 134 -11.57 -11.78 -0.95
N GLN A 135 -11.81 -11.37 0.30
CA GLN A 135 -12.69 -12.03 1.26
C GLN A 135 -13.61 -11.02 1.97
N PRO A 136 -14.39 -10.23 1.21
CA PRO A 136 -15.21 -9.19 1.80
C PRO A 136 -16.24 -9.77 2.76
N LYS A 137 -16.54 -9.04 3.84
CA LYS A 137 -17.49 -9.40 4.92
C LYS A 137 -17.01 -10.46 5.92
N GLU A 138 -15.93 -11.17 5.67
CA GLU A 138 -15.33 -12.09 6.67
C GLU A 138 -14.63 -11.32 7.80
N TYR A 139 -14.14 -10.11 7.50
CA TYR A 139 -13.33 -9.30 8.40
C TYR A 139 -13.88 -7.88 8.51
N GLN A 140 -13.63 -7.24 9.65
CA GLN A 140 -14.01 -5.83 9.88
C GLN A 140 -12.95 -4.91 9.27
N LEU A 141 -12.85 -4.94 7.95
CA LEU A 141 -11.93 -4.13 7.16
C LEU A 141 -12.69 -3.30 6.11
N PRO A 142 -12.18 -2.11 5.78
CA PRO A 142 -12.77 -1.28 4.74
C PRO A 142 -12.63 -1.94 3.37
N THR A 143 -13.68 -1.88 2.55
CA THR A 143 -13.68 -2.42 1.18
C THR A 143 -13.18 -1.41 0.14
N PHE A 144 -12.78 -0.21 0.57
CA PHE A 144 -12.18 0.83 -0.26
C PHE A 144 -12.99 1.20 -1.52
N THR A 145 -14.32 1.21 -1.41
CA THR A 145 -15.23 1.49 -2.54
C THR A 145 -15.07 2.88 -3.15
N GLN A 146 -14.49 3.82 -2.40
CA GLN A 146 -14.27 5.19 -2.85
C GLN A 146 -12.90 5.38 -3.53
N LEU A 147 -12.01 4.39 -3.48
CA LEU A 147 -10.62 4.50 -3.92
C LEU A 147 -10.55 4.52 -5.45
N ARG A 148 -10.04 5.62 -6.02
CA ARG A 148 -9.96 5.89 -7.46
C ARG A 148 -8.52 5.91 -7.98
N HIS A 149 -7.59 6.39 -7.16
CA HIS A 149 -6.19 6.57 -7.55
C HIS A 149 -5.29 5.84 -6.56
N VAL A 150 -4.45 4.94 -7.06
CA VAL A 150 -3.48 4.19 -6.25
C VAL A 150 -2.11 4.27 -6.88
N THR A 151 -1.13 4.64 -6.06
CA THR A 151 0.28 4.54 -6.39
C THR A 151 0.99 3.75 -5.29
N SER A 152 1.67 2.68 -5.66
CA SER A 152 2.59 1.93 -4.81
C SER A 152 3.93 1.82 -5.53
N GLU A 153 4.89 2.62 -5.07
CA GLU A 153 6.21 2.74 -5.71
C GLU A 153 7.13 1.56 -5.38
N TYR A 154 8.26 1.52 -6.09
CA TYR A 154 9.32 0.57 -5.82
C TYR A 154 9.87 0.75 -4.39
N ARG A 155 10.33 -0.35 -3.80
CA ARG A 155 10.92 -0.31 -2.47
C ARG A 155 12.23 0.45 -2.45
N ALA A 156 12.46 1.23 -1.40
CA ALA A 156 13.77 1.78 -1.11
C ALA A 156 14.81 0.65 -0.95
N LYS A 157 16.06 0.94 -1.31
CA LYS A 157 17.22 0.07 -1.04
C LYS A 157 17.05 -1.38 -1.52
N GLU A 158 16.37 -1.56 -2.64
CA GLU A 158 15.99 -2.86 -3.21
C GLU A 158 17.14 -3.88 -3.29
N CYS A 159 18.36 -3.43 -3.55
CA CYS A 159 19.53 -4.32 -3.63
C CYS A 159 19.79 -5.11 -2.33
N HIS A 160 19.31 -4.63 -1.18
CA HIS A 160 19.40 -5.27 0.13
C HIS A 160 18.21 -6.19 0.44
N HIS A 161 17.14 -6.15 -0.36
CA HIS A 161 15.84 -6.79 -0.08
C HIS A 161 15.42 -7.75 -1.20
N ARG A 162 16.39 -8.55 -1.69
CA ARG A 162 16.21 -9.46 -2.84
C ARG A 162 15.43 -10.73 -2.51
N ASP A 163 15.39 -11.08 -1.23
CA ASP A 163 14.67 -12.23 -0.68
C ASP A 163 13.20 -11.93 -0.41
N ILE A 164 12.79 -10.66 -0.46
CA ILE A 164 11.41 -10.21 -0.26
C ILE A 164 10.68 -10.16 -1.61
N ALA A 165 9.51 -10.78 -1.68
CA ALA A 165 8.60 -10.71 -2.83
C ALA A 165 7.32 -9.96 -2.45
N ASN A 166 6.93 -8.93 -3.22
CA ASN A 166 5.73 -8.14 -2.99
C ASN A 166 4.55 -8.53 -3.90
N THR A 167 4.73 -9.48 -4.82
CA THR A 167 3.70 -9.78 -5.83
C THR A 167 2.35 -10.07 -5.17
N ALA A 168 2.32 -10.94 -4.15
CA ALA A 168 1.10 -11.31 -3.44
C ALA A 168 0.46 -10.14 -2.65
N ASP A 169 1.26 -9.13 -2.29
CA ASP A 169 0.86 -7.98 -1.48
C ASP A 169 0.31 -6.83 -2.33
N VAL A 170 0.77 -6.72 -3.57
CA VAL A 170 0.39 -5.66 -4.52
C VAL A 170 -0.79 -6.06 -5.42
N LEU A 171 -0.89 -7.35 -5.79
CA LEU A 171 -2.00 -7.84 -6.63
C LEU A 171 -3.42 -7.56 -6.08
N PRO A 172 -3.66 -7.47 -4.75
CA PRO A 172 -4.97 -7.06 -4.23
C PRO A 172 -5.49 -5.73 -4.77
N PHE A 173 -4.63 -4.79 -5.20
CA PHE A 173 -5.10 -3.53 -5.79
C PHE A 173 -5.94 -3.71 -7.06
N PHE A 174 -5.76 -4.81 -7.80
CA PHE A 174 -6.58 -5.11 -8.99
C PHE A 174 -8.02 -5.55 -8.66
N TYR A 175 -8.31 -5.80 -7.37
CA TYR A 175 -9.65 -6.14 -6.88
C TYR A 175 -10.41 -4.91 -6.38
N LEU A 176 -9.80 -3.72 -6.40
CA LEU A 176 -10.49 -2.49 -6.03
C LEU A 176 -11.66 -2.24 -7.00
N PRO A 177 -12.88 -2.01 -6.50
CA PRO A 177 -14.07 -1.99 -7.36
C PRO A 177 -14.12 -0.80 -8.32
N ASN A 178 -13.52 0.33 -7.91
CA ASN A 178 -13.70 1.63 -8.56
C ASN A 178 -12.37 2.32 -8.91
N VAL A 179 -11.25 1.59 -8.87
CA VAL A 179 -9.94 2.19 -9.16
C VAL A 179 -9.83 2.51 -10.66
N GLU A 180 -9.49 3.75 -10.97
CA GLU A 180 -9.39 4.28 -12.34
C GLU A 180 -7.92 4.33 -12.79
N HIS A 181 -7.05 4.77 -11.87
CA HIS A 181 -5.62 4.94 -12.10
C HIS A 181 -4.84 4.09 -11.10
N LEU A 182 -4.11 3.11 -11.63
CA LEU A 182 -3.28 2.22 -10.83
C LEU A 182 -1.82 2.33 -11.29
N SER A 183 -0.92 2.70 -10.38
CA SER A 183 0.52 2.72 -10.61
C SER A 183 1.18 1.82 -9.58
N VAL A 184 1.76 0.70 -10.00
CA VAL A 184 2.29 -0.32 -9.09
C VAL A 184 3.61 -0.90 -9.55
N SER A 185 4.51 -1.10 -8.60
CA SER A 185 5.75 -1.84 -8.78
C SER A 185 5.57 -3.29 -8.30
N ILE A 186 5.68 -4.26 -9.21
CA ILE A 186 5.42 -5.68 -8.93
C ILE A 186 6.68 -6.50 -9.19
N ASP A 187 7.10 -7.30 -8.20
CA ASP A 187 8.18 -8.26 -8.34
C ASP A 187 7.90 -9.30 -9.43
N ASN A 188 8.95 -9.99 -9.86
CA ASN A 188 8.88 -11.06 -10.86
C ASN A 188 8.71 -12.43 -10.21
N PRO A 189 7.48 -12.94 -10.03
CA PRO A 189 7.30 -14.23 -9.41
C PRO A 189 7.74 -15.36 -10.36
N ALA A 190 8.28 -16.43 -9.77
CA ALA A 190 8.55 -17.67 -10.50
C ALA A 190 7.28 -18.28 -11.09
N GLN A 191 6.14 -18.14 -10.39
CA GLN A 191 4.81 -18.50 -10.87
C GLN A 191 3.85 -17.34 -10.59
N PHE A 192 3.15 -16.87 -11.62
CA PHE A 192 2.14 -15.83 -11.44
C PHE A 192 0.81 -16.48 -11.03
N ALA A 193 0.23 -16.02 -9.92
CA ALA A 193 -1.09 -16.43 -9.47
C ALA A 193 -1.81 -15.24 -8.85
N TRP A 194 -3.10 -15.13 -9.15
CA TRP A 194 -3.97 -14.16 -8.51
C TRP A 194 -4.24 -14.55 -7.04
N PRO A 195 -4.37 -13.59 -6.11
CA PRO A 195 -4.66 -13.87 -4.69
C PRO A 195 -5.96 -14.62 -4.41
N SER A 196 -6.92 -14.51 -5.34
CA SER A 196 -8.22 -15.19 -5.39
C SER A 196 -8.54 -15.52 -6.86
N ASP A 197 -9.81 -15.76 -7.18
CA ASP A 197 -10.27 -15.82 -8.58
C ASP A 197 -9.77 -14.61 -9.37
N PRO A 198 -9.41 -14.77 -10.66
CA PRO A 198 -8.95 -13.66 -11.49
C PRO A 198 -9.92 -12.48 -11.41
N PRO A 199 -9.46 -11.26 -11.08
CA PRO A 199 -10.34 -10.13 -10.96
C PRO A 199 -10.88 -9.75 -12.35
N ALA A 200 -11.96 -8.99 -12.40
CA ALA A 200 -12.51 -8.44 -13.64
C ALA A 200 -12.68 -6.92 -13.52
N PRO A 201 -11.58 -6.16 -13.32
CA PRO A 201 -11.66 -4.72 -13.13
C PRO A 201 -12.12 -4.03 -14.42
N SER A 202 -13.31 -3.44 -14.39
CA SER A 202 -13.85 -2.65 -15.50
C SER A 202 -13.55 -1.15 -15.38
N SER A 203 -13.16 -0.70 -14.19
CA SER A 203 -12.90 0.71 -13.87
C SER A 203 -11.48 1.17 -14.20
N ILE A 204 -10.51 0.26 -14.28
CA ILE A 204 -9.11 0.61 -14.57
C ILE A 204 -8.98 1.08 -16.02
N VAL A 205 -8.74 2.38 -16.19
CA VAL A 205 -8.50 3.02 -17.49
C VAL A 205 -7.03 3.30 -17.73
N SER A 206 -6.23 3.45 -16.66
CA SER A 206 -4.80 3.75 -16.72
C SER A 206 -4.02 2.84 -15.79
N LEU A 207 -2.98 2.20 -16.33
CA LEU A 207 -2.10 1.32 -15.58
C LEU A 207 -0.63 1.67 -15.84
N ASP A 208 0.10 1.96 -14.77
CA ASP A 208 1.56 2.05 -14.79
C ASP A 208 2.13 0.82 -14.07
N LEU A 209 2.85 -0.03 -14.80
CA LEU A 209 3.51 -1.22 -14.27
C LEU A 209 5.03 -1.06 -14.29
N TYR A 210 5.62 -1.24 -13.13
CA TYR A 210 7.08 -1.25 -12.98
C TYR A 210 7.54 -2.64 -12.55
N ARG A 211 8.77 -3.00 -12.95
CA ARG A 211 9.54 -4.19 -12.50
C ARG A 211 9.04 -5.54 -13.01
N LEU A 212 7.80 -5.63 -13.48
CA LEU A 212 7.23 -6.88 -14.00
C LEU A 212 7.78 -7.18 -15.40
N ARG A 213 8.35 -8.36 -15.60
CA ARG A 213 8.89 -8.85 -16.88
C ARG A 213 7.77 -9.08 -17.88
N GLU A 214 8.10 -8.94 -19.15
CA GLU A 214 7.18 -9.12 -20.27
C GLU A 214 6.41 -10.46 -20.22
N SER A 215 7.11 -11.56 -19.89
CA SER A 215 6.49 -12.89 -19.78
C SER A 215 5.42 -13.01 -18.69
N ARG A 216 5.34 -12.03 -17.78
CA ARG A 216 4.34 -11.94 -16.71
C ARG A 216 3.30 -10.84 -16.94
N LEU A 217 3.40 -10.08 -18.03
CA LEU A 217 2.38 -9.08 -18.39
C LEU A 217 1.09 -9.73 -18.87
N ALA A 218 1.17 -10.80 -19.68
CA ALA A 218 -0.02 -11.39 -20.29
C ALA A 218 -1.10 -11.80 -19.27
N PRO A 219 -0.77 -12.46 -18.14
CA PRO A 219 -1.77 -12.74 -17.09
C PRO A 219 -2.40 -11.51 -16.43
N VAL A 220 -1.69 -10.37 -16.37
CA VAL A 220 -2.22 -9.11 -15.82
C VAL A 220 -3.11 -8.40 -16.83
N LEU A 221 -2.69 -8.35 -18.10
CA LEU A 221 -3.44 -7.67 -19.16
C LEU A 221 -4.70 -8.44 -19.56
N SER A 222 -4.72 -9.76 -19.41
CA SER A 222 -5.87 -10.60 -19.79
C SER A 222 -7.15 -10.28 -19.02
N VAL A 223 -7.05 -9.70 -17.83
CA VAL A 223 -8.21 -9.30 -17.01
C VAL A 223 -8.65 -7.85 -17.22
N LEU A 224 -7.83 -7.02 -17.87
CA LEU A 224 -8.01 -5.57 -17.97
C LEU A 224 -8.72 -5.17 -19.27
N ARG A 225 -10.01 -5.48 -19.37
CA ARG A 225 -10.79 -5.24 -20.60
C ARG A 225 -11.09 -3.77 -20.91
N GLY A 226 -11.03 -2.90 -19.89
CA GLY A 226 -11.31 -1.47 -20.01
C GLY A 226 -10.08 -0.57 -20.13
N LEU A 227 -8.88 -1.16 -20.21
CA LEU A 227 -7.63 -0.41 -20.16
C LEU A 227 -7.43 0.44 -21.43
N GLN A 228 -7.18 1.73 -21.24
CA GLN A 228 -6.93 2.69 -22.33
C GLN A 228 -5.47 3.12 -22.39
N LYS A 229 -4.79 3.13 -21.24
CA LYS A 229 -3.40 3.57 -21.12
C LYS A 229 -2.59 2.54 -20.35
N LEU A 230 -1.52 2.06 -20.97
CA LEU A 230 -0.52 1.21 -20.34
C LEU A 230 0.84 1.91 -20.42
N HIS A 231 1.43 2.17 -19.27
CA HIS A 231 2.84 2.48 -19.15
C HIS A 231 3.54 1.28 -18.51
N TRP A 232 4.59 0.77 -19.15
CA TRP A 232 5.32 -0.38 -18.63
C TRP A 232 6.81 -0.12 -18.66
N LYS A 233 7.48 -0.42 -17.54
CA LYS A 233 8.93 -0.31 -17.37
C LYS A 233 9.50 -1.55 -16.68
N ASP A 234 10.33 -2.30 -17.40
CA ASP A 234 11.15 -3.39 -16.85
C ASP A 234 12.54 -2.88 -16.44
N TYR A 235 13.21 -3.59 -15.53
CA TYR A 235 14.59 -3.35 -15.07
C TYR A 235 15.61 -3.30 -16.20
N SER A 236 15.33 -3.98 -17.31
CA SER A 236 16.19 -4.03 -18.49
C SER A 236 16.16 -2.73 -19.31
N ALA A 237 15.17 -1.85 -19.09
CA ALA A 237 14.99 -0.63 -19.86
C ALA A 237 15.65 0.58 -19.19
N TYR A 238 16.99 0.61 -19.19
CA TYR A 238 17.71 1.90 -19.18
C TYR A 238 17.62 2.62 -20.54
N SER A 239 16.93 2.07 -21.54
CA SER A 239 16.77 2.70 -22.86
C SER A 239 15.66 2.07 -23.72
N ALA A 240 14.39 2.08 -23.31
CA ALA A 240 13.29 1.88 -24.27
C ALA A 240 11.96 2.37 -23.70
N TRP A 241 11.41 3.42 -24.31
CA TRP A 241 10.05 3.88 -24.08
C TRP A 241 9.12 3.09 -25.00
N PHE A 242 8.23 2.27 -24.45
CA PHE A 242 7.14 1.67 -25.22
C PHE A 242 5.83 2.32 -24.83
N TRP A 243 5.39 3.29 -25.63
CA TRP A 243 4.00 3.70 -25.68
C TRP A 243 3.26 2.72 -26.57
N ARG A 244 2.33 1.96 -25.99
CA ARG A 244 1.34 1.20 -26.77
C ARG A 244 -0.03 1.75 -26.42
N PHE A 245 -0.57 2.58 -27.32
CA PHE A 245 -2.01 2.84 -27.32
C PHE A 245 -2.68 1.51 -27.66
N ILE A 246 -3.52 1.02 -26.75
CA ILE A 246 -4.30 -0.21 -26.92
C ILE A 246 -5.59 0.17 -27.63
#